data_AF-A0A9E2A1J0-F1
#
_entry.id   AF-A0A9E2A1J0-F1
#
_cell.length_a   1.000
_cell.length_b   1.000
_cell.length_c   1.000
_cell.angle_alpha   90.00
_cell.angle_beta   90.00
_cell.angle_gamma   90.00
#
_symmetry.space_group_name_H-M   'P 1'
#
loop_
_entity.id
_entity.type
_entity.pdbx_description
1 polymer ?
#
loop_
_entity_poly.entity_id
_entity_poly.type
_entity_poly.pdbx_seq_one_letter_code
_entity_poly.pdbx_strand_id
1 'polypeptide(L)'
;MRTSNIGKHAQDDLDFNAEKVSFDGNEAAAYVAYRLSEVCAIYPITPSSTMAELADEWAAKKLPNLWGNIPTVVEMQHEGGAAGAVHGALQAGALSTTFTASQGLMLMLPNMYKIAGELTPTVFHVAARSLAAQGLSIFGDHQDVMAARTTGFAQLASASV
;
A
#
# COMPACT_ATOMS: atom_id res chain seq x y z
N MET A 1 11.77 -40.81 -14.74
CA MET A 1 10.96 -40.25 -13.66
C MET A 1 11.85 -39.45 -12.70
N ARG A 2 12.33 -38.29 -13.16
CA ARG A 2 13.12 -37.32 -12.39
C ARG A 2 12.68 -35.93 -12.83
N THR A 3 11.90 -35.25 -12.02
CA THR A 3 11.57 -33.82 -12.11
C THR A 3 12.02 -33.22 -10.78
N SER A 4 13.30 -32.85 -10.69
CA SER A 4 13.81 -31.46 -10.77
C SER A 4 13.38 -30.60 -9.59
N ASN A 5 14.23 -30.60 -8.56
CA ASN A 5 14.26 -29.69 -7.40
C ASN A 5 14.56 -28.25 -7.83
N ILE A 6 13.65 -27.57 -8.53
CA ILE A 6 13.86 -26.17 -8.96
C ILE A 6 13.06 -25.18 -8.07
N GLY A 7 12.25 -25.65 -7.13
CA GLY A 7 11.36 -24.79 -6.33
C GLY A 7 11.83 -24.38 -4.92
N LYS A 8 12.99 -24.82 -4.43
CA LYS A 8 13.37 -24.64 -3.01
C LYS A 8 14.30 -23.46 -2.71
N HIS A 9 14.81 -22.74 -3.71
CA HIS A 9 15.85 -21.71 -3.48
C HIS A 9 15.34 -20.26 -3.51
N ALA A 10 14.04 -20.02 -3.67
CA ALA A 10 13.45 -18.68 -3.59
C ALA A 10 12.60 -18.47 -2.32
N GLN A 11 12.47 -19.50 -1.47
CA GLN A 11 11.60 -19.50 -0.30
C GLN A 11 12.35 -19.12 1.00
N ASP A 12 13.69 -19.02 0.95
CA ASP A 12 14.53 -19.00 2.16
C ASP A 12 14.80 -17.60 2.74
N ASP A 13 14.41 -16.50 2.06
CA ASP A 13 14.71 -15.13 2.54
C ASP A 13 13.56 -14.46 3.32
N LEU A 14 12.36 -15.04 3.32
CA LEU A 14 11.21 -14.58 4.12
C LEU A 14 10.44 -15.80 4.61
N ASP A 15 10.90 -16.40 5.71
CA ASP A 15 10.19 -17.54 6.32
C ASP A 15 8.91 -17.05 7.02
N PHE A 16 7.87 -16.83 6.23
CA PHE A 16 6.54 -16.38 6.67
C PHE A 16 5.82 -17.37 7.60
N ASN A 17 6.46 -18.51 7.92
CA ASN A 17 5.99 -19.49 8.89
C ASN A 17 6.66 -19.34 10.27
N ALA A 18 7.56 -18.38 10.45
CA ALA A 18 8.15 -18.10 11.76
C ALA A 18 7.09 -17.58 12.74
N GLU A 19 7.05 -18.14 13.95
CA GLU A 19 6.10 -17.76 15.01
C GLU A 19 6.24 -16.29 15.42
N LYS A 20 7.42 -15.70 15.23
CA LYS A 20 7.73 -14.28 15.48
C LYS A 20 8.72 -13.78 14.44
N VAL A 21 8.45 -12.61 13.90
CA VAL A 21 9.29 -11.91 12.92
C VAL A 21 9.55 -10.50 13.43
N SER A 22 10.76 -9.99 13.21
CA SER A 22 11.11 -8.60 13.49
C SER A 22 10.85 -7.76 12.25
N PHE A 23 9.90 -6.84 12.33
CA PHE A 23 9.59 -5.88 11.26
C PHE A 23 9.68 -4.45 11.76
N ASP A 24 9.92 -3.52 10.84
CA ASP A 24 9.51 -2.14 11.02
C ASP A 24 8.01 -1.93 10.68
N GLY A 25 7.49 -0.73 10.90
CA GLY A 25 6.07 -0.43 10.65
C GLY A 25 5.67 -0.48 9.18
N ASN A 26 6.57 -0.12 8.26
CA ASN A 26 6.32 -0.18 6.83
C ASN A 26 6.29 -1.64 6.35
N GLU A 27 7.25 -2.46 6.77
CA GLU A 27 7.28 -3.89 6.47
C GLU A 27 6.01 -4.59 6.96
N ALA A 28 5.60 -4.32 8.20
CA ALA A 28 4.38 -4.89 8.78
C ALA A 28 3.11 -4.47 8.00
N ALA A 29 3.00 -3.18 7.63
CA ALA A 29 1.86 -2.69 6.86
C ALA A 29 1.83 -3.26 5.43
N ALA A 30 2.98 -3.24 4.73
CA ALA A 30 3.11 -3.78 3.39
C ALA A 30 2.78 -5.28 3.35
N TYR A 31 3.24 -6.04 4.35
CA TYR A 31 2.98 -7.47 4.45
C TYR A 31 1.49 -7.79 4.39
N VAL A 32 0.69 -7.12 5.20
CA VAL A 32 -0.77 -7.31 5.23
C VAL A 32 -1.41 -6.77 3.95
N ALA A 33 -1.01 -5.57 3.51
CA ALA A 33 -1.56 -4.92 2.32
C ALA A 33 -1.40 -5.79 1.06
N TYR A 34 -0.20 -6.31 0.84
CA TYR A 34 0.13 -7.17 -0.30
C TYR A 34 -0.69 -8.46 -0.31
N ARG A 35 -0.82 -9.10 0.85
CA ARG A 35 -1.53 -10.38 1.01
C ARG A 35 -3.05 -10.25 0.85
N LEU A 36 -3.59 -9.05 1.08
CA LEU A 36 -5.01 -8.70 0.97
C LEU A 36 -5.34 -7.85 -0.26
N SER A 37 -4.46 -7.77 -1.26
CA SER A 37 -4.73 -6.98 -2.47
C SER A 37 -4.44 -7.78 -3.74
N GLU A 38 -5.20 -7.49 -4.78
CA GLU A 38 -5.01 -7.98 -6.15
C GLU A 38 -4.34 -6.93 -7.01
N VAL A 39 -4.56 -5.64 -6.73
CA VAL A 39 -3.93 -4.50 -7.41
C VAL A 39 -3.33 -3.54 -6.39
N CYS A 40 -2.08 -3.14 -6.61
CA CYS A 40 -1.38 -2.12 -5.83
C CYS A 40 -0.98 -0.99 -6.79
N ALA A 41 -1.74 0.10 -6.81
CA ALA A 41 -1.35 1.28 -7.59
C ALA A 41 -0.52 2.21 -6.70
N ILE A 42 0.70 2.52 -7.11
CA ILE A 42 1.71 3.16 -6.26
C ILE A 42 2.32 4.40 -6.90
N TYR A 43 2.90 5.25 -6.05
CA TYR A 43 3.82 6.31 -6.44
C TYR A 43 4.74 6.62 -5.24
N PRO A 44 6.06 6.73 -5.45
CA PRO A 44 7.01 6.85 -4.34
C PRO A 44 6.94 8.21 -3.65
N ILE A 45 6.73 8.20 -2.32
CA ILE A 45 6.85 9.36 -1.45
C ILE A 45 7.34 8.94 -0.05
N THR A 46 8.41 9.59 0.45
CA THR A 46 8.96 9.33 1.79
C THR A 46 7.95 9.70 2.88
N PRO A 47 7.80 8.96 3.99
CA PRO A 47 8.46 7.71 4.36
C PRO A 47 7.70 6.45 3.92
N SER A 48 6.64 6.56 3.10
CA SER A 48 5.83 5.41 2.66
C SER A 48 6.44 4.60 1.51
N SER A 49 7.47 5.09 0.82
CA SER A 49 8.05 4.43 -0.36
C SER A 49 8.46 2.97 -0.11
N THR A 50 9.00 2.65 1.07
CA THR A 50 9.41 1.29 1.43
C THR A 50 8.26 0.29 1.31
N MET A 51 7.02 0.68 1.63
CA MET A 51 5.88 -0.22 1.46
C MET A 51 5.61 -0.58 0.00
N ALA A 52 5.76 0.41 -0.89
CA ALA A 52 5.57 0.24 -2.32
C ALA A 52 6.71 -0.59 -2.95
N GLU A 53 7.96 -0.32 -2.53
CA GLU A 53 9.15 -1.07 -2.96
C GLU A 53 9.05 -2.54 -2.57
N LEU A 54 8.64 -2.85 -1.33
CA LEU A 54 8.42 -4.23 -0.87
C LEU A 54 7.31 -4.94 -1.65
N ALA A 55 6.20 -4.26 -1.92
CA ALA A 55 5.12 -4.82 -2.71
C ALA A 55 5.57 -5.16 -4.14
N ASP A 56 6.32 -4.27 -4.78
CA ASP A 56 6.89 -4.50 -6.11
C ASP A 56 7.90 -5.65 -6.10
N GLU A 57 8.80 -5.69 -5.11
CA GLU A 57 9.79 -6.76 -4.95
C GLU A 57 9.12 -8.14 -4.78
N TRP A 58 8.10 -8.23 -3.93
CA TRP A 58 7.38 -9.49 -3.71
C TRP A 58 6.60 -9.93 -4.95
N ALA A 59 6.01 -8.99 -5.70
CA ALA A 59 5.38 -9.30 -6.99
C ALA A 59 6.39 -9.78 -8.02
N ALA A 60 7.56 -9.15 -8.11
CA ALA A 60 8.65 -9.58 -9.00
C ALA A 60 9.18 -10.98 -8.65
N LYS A 61 9.25 -11.30 -7.35
CA LYS A 61 9.57 -12.63 -6.82
C LYS A 61 8.41 -13.64 -6.95
N LYS A 62 7.26 -13.23 -7.50
CA LYS A 62 6.07 -14.06 -7.73
C LYS A 62 5.49 -14.66 -6.44
N LEU A 63 5.56 -13.91 -5.34
CA LEU A 63 4.90 -14.32 -4.10
C LEU A 63 3.38 -14.21 -4.28
N PRO A 64 2.61 -15.27 -3.97
CA PRO A 64 1.16 -15.18 -4.06
C PRO A 64 0.57 -14.43 -2.87
N ASN A 65 -0.53 -13.72 -3.10
CA ASN A 65 -1.44 -13.22 -2.07
C ASN A 65 -2.29 -14.34 -1.48
N LEU A 66 -3.22 -14.02 -0.57
CA LEU A 66 -4.07 -15.02 0.08
C LEU A 66 -5.01 -15.77 -0.87
N TRP A 67 -5.27 -15.24 -2.06
CA TRP A 67 -6.10 -15.90 -3.09
C TRP A 67 -5.28 -16.75 -4.06
N GLY A 68 -3.95 -16.84 -3.88
CA GLY A 68 -3.06 -17.59 -4.75
C GLY A 68 -2.63 -16.85 -6.03
N ASN A 69 -3.02 -15.58 -6.18
CA ASN A 69 -2.66 -14.74 -7.31
C ASN A 69 -1.44 -13.87 -6.97
N ILE A 70 -0.68 -13.46 -7.98
CA ILE A 70 0.38 -12.45 -7.80
C ILE A 70 -0.28 -11.08 -7.93
N PRO A 71 -0.23 -10.21 -6.91
CA PRO A 71 -0.75 -8.85 -7.01
C PRO A 71 -0.11 -8.08 -8.18
N THR A 72 -0.93 -7.34 -8.91
CA THR A 72 -0.45 -6.44 -9.97
C THR A 72 -0.02 -5.12 -9.34
N VAL A 73 1.28 -4.85 -9.34
CA VAL A 73 1.85 -3.59 -8.85
C VAL A 73 2.07 -2.66 -10.04
N VAL A 74 1.55 -1.44 -9.98
CA VAL A 74 1.65 -0.47 -11.06
C VAL A 74 2.07 0.88 -10.50
N GLU A 75 3.24 1.36 -10.92
CA GLU A 75 3.67 2.73 -10.64
C GLU A 75 2.98 3.71 -11.59
N MET A 76 2.30 4.70 -11.02
CA MET A 76 1.62 5.75 -11.78
C MET A 76 2.52 6.98 -11.93
N GLN A 77 2.06 8.01 -12.63
CA GLN A 77 2.83 9.23 -12.83
C GLN A 77 2.79 10.21 -11.63
N HIS A 78 1.80 10.08 -10.74
CA HIS A 78 1.65 10.82 -9.48
C HIS A 78 0.58 10.15 -8.60
N GLU A 79 0.48 10.55 -7.32
CA GLU A 79 -0.42 9.93 -6.33
C GLU A 79 -1.90 10.08 -6.68
N GLY A 80 -2.32 11.24 -7.22
CA GLY A 80 -3.68 11.38 -7.75
C GLY A 80 -4.02 10.38 -8.87
N GLY A 81 -3.03 9.98 -9.69
CA GLY A 81 -3.15 8.97 -10.72
C GLY A 81 -3.22 7.57 -10.12
N ALA A 82 -2.41 7.30 -9.08
CA ALA A 82 -2.52 6.08 -8.27
C ALA A 82 -3.91 5.92 -7.65
N ALA A 83 -4.46 6.98 -7.04
CA ALA A 83 -5.82 6.91 -6.50
C ALA A 83 -6.89 6.72 -7.58
N GLY A 84 -6.71 7.30 -8.78
CA GLY A 84 -7.60 7.07 -9.92
C GLY A 84 -7.52 5.62 -10.44
N ALA A 85 -6.32 5.03 -10.46
CA ALA A 85 -6.12 3.63 -10.81
C ALA A 85 -6.75 2.70 -9.76
N VAL A 86 -6.58 2.97 -8.46
CA VAL A 86 -7.28 2.25 -7.38
C VAL A 86 -8.79 2.35 -7.59
N HIS A 87 -9.33 3.55 -7.81
CA HIS A 87 -10.75 3.75 -8.04
C HIS A 87 -11.27 2.91 -9.23
N GLY A 88 -10.57 2.96 -10.37
CA GLY A 88 -10.93 2.16 -11.55
C GLY A 88 -10.86 0.64 -11.31
N ALA A 89 -9.83 0.17 -10.60
CA ALA A 89 -9.67 -1.24 -10.27
C ALA A 89 -10.78 -1.75 -9.33
N LEU A 90 -11.18 -0.94 -8.34
CA LEU A 90 -12.32 -1.24 -7.47
C LEU A 90 -13.62 -1.34 -8.25
N GLN A 91 -13.86 -0.43 -9.20
CA GLN A 91 -15.04 -0.48 -10.07
C GLN A 91 -15.05 -1.69 -11.00
N ALA A 92 -13.87 -2.20 -11.36
CA ALA A 92 -13.72 -3.44 -12.11
C ALA A 92 -13.83 -4.72 -11.23
N GLY A 93 -13.95 -4.57 -9.90
CA GLY A 93 -14.15 -5.67 -8.96
C GLY A 93 -12.87 -6.26 -8.35
N ALA A 94 -11.73 -5.57 -8.46
CA ALA A 94 -10.46 -6.02 -7.89
C ALA A 94 -10.17 -5.36 -6.53
N LEU A 95 -9.78 -6.16 -5.54
CA LEU A 95 -9.36 -5.63 -4.24
C LEU A 95 -8.05 -4.85 -4.38
N SER A 96 -8.10 -3.55 -4.08
CA SER A 96 -7.04 -2.62 -4.46
C SER A 96 -6.55 -1.80 -3.27
N THR A 97 -5.24 -1.56 -3.22
CA THR A 97 -4.57 -0.79 -2.16
C THR A 97 -3.58 0.22 -2.73
N THR A 98 -3.15 1.15 -1.89
CA THR A 98 -2.08 2.11 -2.19
C THR A 98 -1.33 2.51 -0.91
N PHE A 99 -0.13 3.04 -1.10
CA PHE A 99 0.77 3.53 -0.05
C PHE A 99 1.07 5.00 -0.31
N THR A 100 0.90 5.86 0.70
CA THR A 100 1.15 7.31 0.52
C THR A 100 1.46 8.02 1.83
N ALA A 101 1.78 9.32 1.73
CA ALA A 101 2.01 10.23 2.85
C ALA A 101 1.86 11.69 2.40
N SER A 102 1.56 12.60 3.31
CA SER A 102 1.68 14.06 3.13
C SER A 102 1.05 14.58 1.83
N GLN A 103 1.86 15.19 0.95
CA GLN A 103 1.41 15.80 -0.30
C GLN A 103 0.78 14.77 -1.24
N GLY A 104 1.26 13.53 -1.19
CA GLY A 104 0.68 12.44 -1.96
C GLY A 104 -0.77 12.19 -1.59
N LEU A 105 -1.07 12.12 -0.29
CA LEU A 105 -2.44 11.98 0.20
C LEU A 105 -3.33 13.16 -0.24
N MET A 106 -2.78 14.38 -0.32
CA MET A 106 -3.54 15.55 -0.78
C MET A 106 -4.00 15.41 -2.23
N LEU A 107 -3.17 14.82 -3.09
CA LEU A 107 -3.51 14.54 -4.48
C LEU A 107 -4.54 13.40 -4.62
N MET A 108 -4.68 12.56 -3.60
CA MET A 108 -5.66 11.46 -3.59
C MET A 108 -7.05 11.90 -3.10
N LEU A 109 -7.18 13.03 -2.37
CA LEU A 109 -8.44 13.47 -1.75
C LEU A 109 -9.66 13.47 -2.69
N PRO A 110 -9.58 13.96 -3.95
CA PRO A 110 -10.73 13.95 -4.85
C PRO A 110 -11.25 12.53 -5.14
N ASN A 111 -10.34 11.57 -5.35
CA ASN A 111 -10.70 10.17 -5.56
C ASN A 111 -11.22 9.51 -4.28
N MET A 112 -10.73 9.90 -3.10
CA MET A 112 -11.25 9.39 -1.83
C MET A 112 -12.74 9.70 -1.65
N TYR A 113 -13.20 10.92 -1.99
CA TYR A 113 -14.64 11.23 -1.96
C TYR A 113 -15.46 10.31 -2.88
N LYS A 114 -14.93 10.03 -4.08
CA LYS A 114 -15.58 9.15 -5.06
C LYS A 114 -15.66 7.71 -4.55
N ILE A 115 -14.53 7.15 -4.12
CA ILE A 115 -14.43 5.79 -3.60
C ILE A 115 -15.36 5.58 -2.41
N ALA A 116 -15.34 6.50 -1.43
CA ALA A 116 -16.21 6.43 -0.25
C ALA A 116 -17.69 6.59 -0.61
N GLY A 117 -18.03 7.52 -1.51
CA GLY A 117 -19.41 7.73 -1.97
C GLY A 117 -19.97 6.53 -2.73
N GLU A 118 -19.11 5.73 -3.37
CA GLU A 118 -19.47 4.51 -4.08
C GLU A 118 -19.42 3.24 -3.20
N LEU A 119 -19.07 3.39 -1.92
CA LEU A 119 -19.02 2.32 -0.92
C LEU A 119 -18.18 1.11 -1.36
N THR A 120 -17.06 1.37 -2.03
CA THR A 120 -16.14 0.32 -2.50
C THR A 120 -15.06 0.01 -1.46
N PRO A 121 -14.71 -1.28 -1.22
CA PRO A 121 -13.78 -1.65 -0.17
C PRO A 121 -12.32 -1.44 -0.59
N THR A 122 -11.61 -0.55 0.09
CA THR A 122 -10.17 -0.32 -0.12
C THR A 122 -9.50 0.11 1.18
N VAL A 123 -8.18 -0.05 1.25
CA VAL A 123 -7.35 0.43 2.36
C VAL A 123 -6.23 1.29 1.79
N PHE A 124 -6.08 2.50 2.32
CA PHE A 124 -4.93 3.37 2.00
C PHE A 124 -4.00 3.32 3.21
N HIS A 125 -2.79 2.82 3.00
CA HIS A 125 -1.77 2.75 4.06
C HIS A 125 -0.96 4.03 4.06
N VAL A 126 -1.14 4.84 5.10
CA VAL A 126 -0.53 6.16 5.20
C VAL A 126 0.53 6.19 6.29
N ALA A 127 1.78 6.41 5.90
CA ALA A 127 2.84 6.74 6.84
C ALA A 127 2.75 8.25 7.14
N ALA A 128 1.89 8.61 8.10
CA ALA A 128 1.47 9.99 8.37
C ALA A 128 2.67 10.95 8.51
N ARG A 129 2.61 12.06 7.78
CA ARG A 129 3.73 13.00 7.59
C ARG A 129 3.24 14.43 7.44
N SER A 130 4.00 15.38 8.00
CA SER A 130 3.74 16.81 7.90
C SER A 130 3.40 17.27 6.49
N LEU A 131 2.46 18.22 6.38
CA LEU A 131 2.22 18.94 5.14
C LEU A 131 3.25 20.06 4.97
N ALA A 132 3.63 20.34 3.72
CA ALA A 132 4.46 21.48 3.42
C ALA A 132 3.64 22.77 3.60
N ALA A 133 3.97 23.54 4.64
CA ALA A 133 3.37 24.85 4.91
C ALA A 133 4.43 25.95 4.69
N GLN A 134 5.00 26.51 5.76
CA GLN A 134 6.13 27.46 5.68
C GLN A 134 7.43 26.80 5.18
N GLY A 135 7.50 25.47 5.21
CA GLY A 135 8.63 24.68 4.76
C GLY A 135 8.23 23.21 4.60
N LEU A 136 9.05 22.45 3.88
CA LEU A 136 8.87 21.01 3.72
C LEU A 136 9.39 20.27 4.96
N SER A 137 8.63 19.28 5.43
CA SER A 137 9.05 18.32 6.44
C SER A 137 8.77 16.90 5.95
N ILE A 138 9.77 16.02 6.06
CA ILE A 138 9.63 14.59 5.77
C ILE A 138 9.26 13.77 7.02
N PHE A 139 9.08 14.43 8.17
CA PHE A 139 8.86 13.79 9.46
C PHE A 139 7.38 13.66 9.80
N GLY A 140 7.11 12.78 10.77
CA GLY A 140 5.76 12.38 11.14
C GLY A 140 5.01 13.43 11.96
N ASP A 141 3.80 13.74 11.50
CA ASP A 141 2.69 14.29 12.29
C ASP A 141 1.38 13.87 11.60
N HIS A 142 0.23 14.34 12.07
CA HIS A 142 -1.08 13.92 11.54
C HIS A 142 -1.72 14.94 10.58
N GLN A 143 -1.00 15.95 10.09
CA GLN A 143 -1.59 17.01 9.27
C GLN A 143 -2.26 16.46 7.99
N ASP A 144 -1.65 15.47 7.36
CA ASP A 144 -2.12 14.84 6.14
C ASP A 144 -3.40 14.00 6.36
N VAL A 145 -3.38 13.07 7.31
CA VAL A 145 -4.54 12.25 7.64
C VAL A 145 -5.70 13.11 8.17
N MET A 146 -5.41 14.17 8.93
CA MET A 146 -6.45 15.10 9.41
C MET A 146 -7.06 15.90 8.27
N ALA A 147 -6.32 16.22 7.21
CA ALA A 147 -6.88 16.85 6.01
C ALA A 147 -7.81 15.90 5.23
N ALA A 148 -7.61 14.58 5.32
CA ALA A 148 -8.47 13.58 4.67
C ALA A 148 -9.76 13.24 5.46
N ARG A 149 -9.96 13.75 6.69
CA ARG A 149 -11.04 13.32 7.60
C ARG A 149 -12.46 13.53 7.05
N THR A 150 -12.64 14.45 6.11
CA THR A 150 -13.96 14.78 5.54
C THR A 150 -14.30 13.95 4.31
N THR A 151 -13.37 13.13 3.81
CA THR A 151 -13.55 12.35 2.56
C THR A 151 -14.56 11.22 2.68
N GLY A 152 -14.95 10.83 3.89
CA GLY A 152 -15.83 9.69 4.15
C GLY A 152 -15.09 8.37 4.41
N PHE A 153 -13.75 8.35 4.29
CA PHE A 153 -12.93 7.21 4.69
C PHE A 153 -12.96 7.01 6.20
N ALA A 154 -13.06 5.76 6.64
CA ALA A 154 -12.75 5.40 8.02
C ALA A 154 -11.25 5.59 8.29
N GLN A 155 -10.90 6.16 9.44
CA GLN A 155 -9.51 6.38 9.84
C GLN A 155 -9.18 5.52 11.05
N LEU A 156 -8.19 4.64 10.92
CA LEU A 156 -7.69 3.78 11.98
C LEU A 156 -6.20 4.04 12.15
N ALA A 157 -5.80 4.39 13.38
CA ALA A 157 -4.41 4.70 13.71
C ALA A 157 -3.78 3.55 14.53
N SER A 158 -2.57 3.15 14.14
CA SER A 158 -1.74 2.21 14.90
C SER A 158 -0.71 2.98 15.72
N ALA A 159 -0.57 2.65 17.00
CA ALA A 159 0.35 3.31 17.92
C ALA A 159 1.70 2.57 18.09
N SER A 160 1.82 1.38 17.51
CA SER A 160 3.04 0.57 17.50
C SER A 160 3.13 -0.26 16.22
N VAL A 161 4.32 -0.79 15.98
CA VAL A 161 4.53 -1.98 15.14
C VAL A 161 3.94 -3.21 15.83
#